data_AF-A0A8T2S6G9-F1
#
_entry.id   AF-A0A8T2S6G9-F1
#
_cell.length_a   1.000
_cell.length_b   1.000
_cell.length_c   1.000
_cell.angle_alpha   90.00
_cell.angle_beta   90.00
_cell.angle_gamma   90.00
#
_symmetry.space_group_name_H-M   'P 1'
#
loop_
_entity.id
_entity.type
_entity.pdbx_description
1 polymer ?
#
loop_
_entity_poly.entity_id
_entity_poly.type
_entity_poly.pdbx_seq_one_letter_code
_entity_poly.pdbx_strand_id
1 'polypeptide(L)'
;MPGLTSLPMLEAQDVCCLPQPHSVLTSNFFYDSPNDWIHASLELHYQFMKVPFENLTKYVRDSERLIAIENFIYNAAEGSRKNMSKQDALQHLDSLLSQMQGFKVKADASNKLEKDGLQKIRKRLDHLQVLHSGGEETQLKWKQIHLDCILVEYMIRLDYYNTAVKLAEQSGIQDLVDINIFLGAIRVIQGLKNRDCSKALAWCTEHELYLKRSQGRRRKKKLHVTEFQQPYIRFHETQSNLEFTLRAQEFIELVRQDHRIDALDYLQKYLSSWAVKYKADLQQVMLILAFKNFSDSNDCMMLLALKRWDDLVDQFTLEFIKIYGITVKPLLIYYLQAGLSGLKTSACMEKNCPIEDPFYQDDIRKLAYPLPFNG
;
A
#
# COMPACT_ATOMS: atom_id res chain seq x y z
N MET A 1 -2.21 -7.69 -24.28
CA MET A 1 -1.55 -6.99 -23.15
C MET A 1 -0.33 -7.82 -22.80
N PRO A 2 0.92 -7.33 -22.99
CA PRO A 2 2.10 -8.07 -22.58
C PRO A 2 2.09 -8.23 -21.05
N GLY A 3 2.58 -9.38 -20.58
CA GLY A 3 2.36 -9.94 -19.25
C GLY A 3 2.63 -8.96 -18.10
N LEU A 4 1.57 -8.70 -17.32
CA LEU A 4 1.69 -8.10 -16.01
C LEU A 4 2.36 -9.16 -15.11
N THR A 5 3.50 -8.83 -14.51
CA THR A 5 4.16 -9.68 -13.49
C THR A 5 3.69 -9.32 -12.09
N SER A 6 3.60 -10.34 -11.23
CA SER A 6 2.86 -10.28 -9.96
C SER A 6 3.49 -9.35 -8.95
N LEU A 7 2.67 -8.97 -7.96
CA LEU A 7 3.22 -8.55 -6.67
C LEU A 7 4.17 -9.67 -6.22
N PRO A 8 5.45 -9.38 -5.92
CA PRO A 8 6.36 -10.40 -5.43
C PRO A 8 5.73 -11.03 -4.20
N MET A 9 5.51 -12.34 -4.25
CA MET A 9 5.30 -13.10 -3.03
C MET A 9 6.68 -13.18 -2.38
N LEU A 10 6.94 -12.36 -1.36
CA LEU A 10 8.16 -12.46 -0.56
C LEU A 10 8.36 -13.94 -0.19
N GLU A 11 9.44 -14.55 -0.68
CA GLU A 11 9.73 -15.95 -0.43
C GLU A 11 9.98 -16.18 1.07
N ALA A 12 9.63 -17.38 1.55
CA ALA A 12 9.65 -17.71 2.97
C ALA A 12 11.03 -17.56 3.66
N GLN A 13 12.11 -17.43 2.88
CA GLN A 13 13.48 -17.32 3.40
C GLN A 13 13.88 -15.88 3.78
N ASP A 14 13.20 -14.84 3.27
CA ASP A 14 13.51 -13.43 3.59
C ASP A 14 12.67 -12.86 4.75
N VAL A 15 11.87 -13.70 5.41
CA VAL A 15 10.92 -13.31 6.47
C VAL A 15 11.42 -13.71 7.88
N CYS A 16 12.67 -14.16 8.02
CA CYS A 16 13.24 -14.54 9.33
C CYS A 16 13.37 -13.37 10.34
N CYS A 17 13.16 -12.11 9.92
CA CYS A 17 13.27 -10.94 10.79
C CYS A 17 11.99 -10.11 10.93
N LEU A 18 10.87 -10.51 10.33
CA LEU A 18 9.58 -9.89 10.63
C LEU A 18 8.98 -10.63 11.83
N PRO A 19 8.48 -9.93 12.85
CA PRO A 19 7.72 -10.59 13.90
C PRO A 19 6.53 -11.24 13.22
N GLN A 20 6.62 -12.56 13.06
CA GLN A 20 5.46 -13.41 12.87
C GLN A 20 4.43 -12.99 13.93
N PRO A 21 3.13 -13.05 13.66
CA PRO A 21 2.13 -13.02 14.72
C PRO A 21 2.20 -14.31 15.56
N HIS A 22 3.40 -14.75 15.95
CA HIS A 22 3.63 -15.73 16.98
C HIS A 22 3.43 -15.02 18.33
N SER A 23 2.16 -14.98 18.74
CA SER A 23 1.71 -15.07 20.14
C SER A 23 0.23 -14.73 20.32
N VAL A 24 -0.49 -14.28 19.29
CA VAL A 24 -1.94 -14.01 19.43
C VAL A 24 -2.75 -15.31 19.57
N LEU A 25 -2.25 -16.43 19.03
CA LEU A 25 -2.94 -17.73 19.14
C LEU A 25 -2.59 -18.53 20.41
N THR A 26 -1.74 -18.01 21.31
CA THR A 26 -1.29 -18.76 22.50
C THR A 26 -1.54 -18.05 23.83
N SER A 27 -2.17 -16.86 23.84
CA SER A 27 -2.73 -16.33 25.09
C SER A 27 -4.15 -16.85 25.24
N ASN A 28 -4.41 -17.57 26.33
CA ASN A 28 -5.72 -17.99 26.81
C ASN A 28 -6.72 -16.82 26.88
N PHE A 29 -7.29 -16.41 25.75
CA PHE A 29 -8.55 -15.70 25.72
C PHE A 29 -9.62 -16.79 25.75
N PHE A 30 -10.26 -16.94 26.91
CA PHE A 30 -11.56 -17.60 26.97
C PHE A 30 -12.51 -16.79 26.07
N TYR A 31 -12.84 -17.36 24.91
CA TYR A 31 -13.77 -16.82 23.92
C TYR A 31 -15.15 -17.46 24.19
N ASP A 32 -16.05 -16.70 24.82
CA ASP A 32 -17.36 -17.18 25.28
C ASP A 32 -18.54 -16.67 24.42
N SER A 33 -18.31 -16.00 23.27
CA SER A 33 -19.38 -15.41 22.45
C SER A 33 -19.52 -16.04 21.05
N PRO A 34 -20.75 -16.31 20.55
CA PRO A 34 -21.01 -16.89 19.22
C PRO A 34 -20.43 -16.11 18.02
N ASN A 35 -20.02 -14.85 18.24
CA ASN A 35 -19.54 -13.93 17.21
C ASN A 35 -18.02 -13.67 17.27
N ASP A 36 -17.25 -14.41 18.08
CA ASP A 36 -15.82 -14.14 18.28
C ASP A 36 -14.95 -14.35 17.03
N TRP A 37 -15.35 -15.26 16.14
CA TRP A 37 -14.68 -15.46 14.85
C TRP A 37 -14.78 -14.24 13.94
N ILE A 38 -15.82 -13.39 14.10
CA ILE A 38 -16.00 -12.17 13.33
C ILE A 38 -14.92 -11.16 13.71
N HIS A 39 -14.64 -11.02 15.00
CA HIS A 39 -13.58 -10.14 15.48
C HIS A 39 -12.21 -10.57 14.94
N ALA A 40 -11.87 -11.85 15.06
CA ALA A 40 -10.63 -12.39 14.49
C ALA A 40 -10.55 -12.21 12.96
N SER A 41 -11.68 -12.41 12.25
CA SER A 41 -11.75 -12.21 10.80
C SER A 41 -11.54 -10.75 10.40
N LEU A 42 -12.13 -9.81 11.15
CA LEU A 42 -12.00 -8.37 10.92
C LEU A 42 -10.62 -7.83 11.29
N GLU A 43 -10.00 -8.37 12.34
CA GLU A 43 -8.61 -8.06 12.68
C GLU A 43 -7.66 -8.47 11.55
N LEU A 44 -7.87 -9.64 10.96
CA LEU A 44 -7.08 -10.11 9.83
C LEU A 44 -7.37 -9.28 8.56
N HIS A 45 -8.63 -8.88 8.35
CA HIS A 45 -9.08 -8.02 7.25
C HIS A 45 -8.99 -6.52 7.55
N TYR A 46 -8.00 -6.09 8.32
CA TYR A 46 -7.86 -4.67 8.70
C TYR A 46 -7.89 -3.69 7.51
N GLN A 47 -7.31 -4.09 6.37
CA GLN A 47 -7.35 -3.34 5.10
C GLN A 47 -8.77 -2.99 4.63
N PHE A 48 -9.79 -3.79 4.99
CA PHE A 48 -11.18 -3.62 4.54
C PHE A 48 -11.75 -2.26 4.93
N MET A 49 -11.39 -1.70 6.09
CA MET A 49 -11.81 -0.34 6.47
C MET A 49 -10.69 0.68 6.28
N LYS A 50 -9.43 0.28 6.41
CA LYS A 50 -8.30 1.21 6.32
C LYS A 50 -8.13 1.79 4.92
N VAL A 51 -8.17 0.98 3.87
CA VAL A 51 -7.95 1.42 2.49
C VAL A 51 -8.95 2.52 2.06
N PRO A 52 -10.27 2.33 2.18
CA PRO A 52 -11.23 3.37 1.77
C PRO A 52 -11.14 4.63 2.65
N PHE A 53 -10.76 4.49 3.92
CA PHE A 53 -10.55 5.63 4.81
C PHE A 53 -9.31 6.47 4.42
N GLU A 54 -8.19 5.82 4.10
CA GLU A 54 -6.98 6.51 3.61
C GLU A 54 -7.26 7.23 2.27
N ASN A 55 -8.00 6.60 1.37
CA ASN A 55 -8.41 7.23 0.10
C ASN A 55 -9.31 8.45 0.33
N LEU A 56 -10.32 8.35 1.20
CA LEU A 56 -11.16 9.50 1.52
C LEU A 56 -10.35 10.64 2.14
N THR A 57 -9.45 10.32 3.07
CA THR A 57 -8.56 11.29 3.69
C THR A 57 -7.68 11.99 2.64
N LYS A 58 -7.19 11.26 1.65
CA LYS A 58 -6.46 11.82 0.51
C LYS A 58 -7.35 12.78 -0.30
N TYR A 59 -8.55 12.36 -0.69
CA TYR A 59 -9.45 13.18 -1.49
C TYR A 59 -9.82 14.49 -0.80
N VAL A 60 -10.12 14.44 0.51
CA VAL A 60 -10.40 15.65 1.30
C VAL A 60 -9.19 16.58 1.34
N ARG A 61 -7.96 16.06 1.55
CA ARG A 61 -6.75 16.89 1.52
C ARG A 61 -6.49 17.53 0.16
N ASP A 62 -6.71 16.80 -0.91
CA ASP A 62 -6.53 17.31 -2.26
C ASP A 62 -7.58 18.40 -2.59
N SER A 63 -8.81 18.22 -2.11
CA SER A 63 -9.88 19.22 -2.17
C SER A 63 -9.54 20.50 -1.39
N GLU A 64 -9.06 20.37 -0.15
CA GLU A 64 -8.58 21.50 0.66
C GLU A 64 -7.45 22.28 -0.03
N ARG A 65 -6.50 21.57 -0.66
CA ARG A 65 -5.40 22.18 -1.43
C ARG A 65 -5.92 22.93 -2.66
N LEU A 66 -6.87 22.34 -3.40
CA LEU A 66 -7.49 22.99 -4.56
C LEU A 66 -8.17 24.30 -4.16
N ILE A 67 -8.95 24.29 -3.07
CA ILE A 67 -9.61 25.48 -2.53
C ILE A 67 -8.58 26.53 -2.08
N ALA A 68 -7.51 26.11 -1.40
CA ALA A 68 -6.45 27.01 -0.94
C ALA A 68 -5.73 27.71 -2.11
N ILE A 69 -5.42 26.98 -3.18
CA ILE A 69 -4.80 27.53 -4.40
C ILE A 69 -5.75 28.55 -5.04
N GLU A 70 -7.03 28.23 -5.17
CA GLU A 70 -8.01 29.14 -5.78
C GLU A 70 -8.17 30.43 -4.96
N ASN A 71 -8.28 30.31 -3.64
CA ASN A 71 -8.34 31.46 -2.74
C ASN A 71 -7.08 32.35 -2.86
N PHE A 72 -5.90 31.75 -3.01
CA PHE A 72 -4.66 32.51 -3.24
C PHE A 72 -4.70 33.29 -4.54
N ILE A 73 -5.16 32.67 -5.64
CA ILE A 73 -5.30 33.31 -6.95
C ILE A 73 -6.31 34.46 -6.89
N TYR A 74 -7.48 34.23 -6.27
CA TYR A 74 -8.50 35.27 -6.08
C TYR A 74 -7.95 36.49 -5.35
N ASN A 75 -7.23 36.28 -4.23
CA ASN A 75 -6.63 37.36 -3.46
C ASN A 75 -5.54 38.13 -4.25
N ALA A 76 -4.74 37.42 -5.06
CA ALA A 76 -3.75 38.05 -5.93
C ALA A 76 -4.38 38.92 -7.02
N ALA A 77 -5.53 38.49 -7.56
CA ALA A 77 -6.30 39.25 -8.53
C ALA A 77 -6.95 40.51 -7.94
N GLU A 78 -7.54 40.41 -6.74
CA GLU A 78 -8.07 41.56 -5.99
C GLU A 78 -7.00 42.66 -5.76
N GLY A 79 -5.77 42.26 -5.46
CA GLY A 79 -4.65 43.17 -5.24
C GLY A 79 -4.21 43.97 -6.48
N SER A 80 -4.49 43.48 -7.69
CA SER A 80 -4.07 44.10 -8.97
C SER A 80 -5.07 45.13 -9.53
N ARG A 81 -6.17 45.42 -8.83
CA ARG A 81 -7.26 46.27 -9.35
C ARG A 81 -6.92 47.75 -9.59
N LYS A 82 -5.77 48.26 -9.13
CA LYS A 82 -5.45 49.69 -9.22
C LYS A 82 -4.74 50.03 -10.53
N ASN A 83 -5.30 50.99 -11.27
CA ASN A 83 -4.77 51.59 -12.52
C ASN A 83 -4.76 50.68 -13.76
N MET A 84 -5.88 50.01 -14.05
CA MET A 84 -6.03 49.25 -15.31
C MET A 84 -6.76 50.07 -16.39
N SER A 85 -6.29 49.98 -17.63
CA SER A 85 -7.05 50.46 -18.80
C SER A 85 -8.35 49.65 -18.94
N LYS A 86 -9.35 50.20 -19.64
CA LYS A 86 -10.62 49.50 -19.91
C LYS A 86 -10.40 48.18 -20.67
N GLN A 87 -9.44 48.15 -21.59
CA GLN A 87 -9.13 46.94 -22.37
C GLN A 87 -8.41 45.89 -21.51
N ASP A 88 -7.47 46.32 -20.67
CA ASP A 88 -6.77 45.43 -19.73
C ASP A 88 -7.74 44.87 -18.68
N ALA A 89 -8.71 45.67 -18.23
CA ALA A 89 -9.75 45.22 -17.31
C ALA A 89 -10.65 44.14 -17.92
N LEU A 90 -11.00 44.26 -19.21
CA LEU A 90 -11.77 43.21 -19.91
C LEU A 90 -10.96 41.92 -20.06
N GLN A 91 -9.70 42.00 -20.50
CA GLN A 91 -8.82 40.82 -20.60
C GLN A 91 -8.61 40.15 -19.24
N HIS A 92 -8.49 40.94 -18.18
CA HIS A 92 -8.36 40.43 -16.82
C HIS A 92 -9.63 39.70 -16.37
N LEU A 93 -10.82 40.24 -16.64
CA LEU A 93 -12.09 39.57 -16.35
C LEU A 93 -12.25 38.27 -17.15
N ASP A 94 -11.88 38.25 -18.43
CA ASP A 94 -11.94 37.03 -19.25
C ASP A 94 -10.97 35.94 -18.73
N SER A 95 -9.78 36.35 -18.28
CA SER A 95 -8.82 35.46 -17.62
C SER A 95 -9.39 34.89 -16.32
N LEU A 96 -9.98 35.73 -15.47
CA LEU A 96 -10.59 35.28 -14.21
C LEU A 96 -11.78 34.35 -14.45
N LEU A 97 -12.60 34.65 -15.46
CA LEU A 97 -13.73 33.80 -15.84
C LEU A 97 -13.26 32.44 -16.33
N SER A 98 -12.20 32.39 -17.15
CA SER A 98 -11.59 31.14 -17.62
C SER A 98 -11.01 30.32 -16.45
N GLN A 99 -10.36 31.00 -15.49
CA GLN A 99 -9.83 30.36 -14.28
C GLN A 99 -10.95 29.79 -13.41
N MET A 100 -11.99 30.57 -13.12
CA MET A 100 -13.15 30.14 -12.34
C MET A 100 -13.87 28.93 -12.97
N GLN A 101 -13.99 28.91 -14.30
CA GLN A 101 -14.54 27.75 -15.01
C GLN A 101 -13.64 26.52 -14.86
N GLY A 102 -12.33 26.69 -14.99
CA GLY A 102 -11.36 25.62 -14.76
C GLY A 102 -11.37 25.10 -13.32
N PHE A 103 -11.51 25.99 -12.33
CA PHE A 103 -11.67 25.63 -10.93
C PHE A 103 -12.96 24.83 -10.71
N LYS A 104 -14.10 25.29 -11.25
CA LYS A 104 -15.38 24.60 -11.13
C LYS A 104 -15.28 23.15 -11.62
N VAL A 105 -14.68 22.91 -12.78
CA VAL A 105 -14.49 21.55 -13.32
C VAL A 105 -13.65 20.69 -12.39
N LYS A 106 -12.56 21.23 -11.83
CA LYS A 106 -11.70 20.51 -10.88
C LYS A 106 -12.41 20.24 -9.55
N ALA A 107 -13.17 21.20 -9.05
CA ALA A 107 -13.94 21.08 -7.82
C ALA A 107 -15.05 20.03 -7.96
N ASP A 108 -15.78 20.03 -9.07
CA ASP A 108 -16.81 19.02 -9.36
C ASP A 108 -16.21 17.60 -9.45
N ALA A 109 -15.04 17.46 -10.07
CA ALA A 109 -14.32 16.19 -10.12
C ALA A 109 -13.84 15.73 -8.72
N SER A 110 -13.31 16.64 -7.90
CA SER A 110 -12.90 16.35 -6.52
C SER A 110 -14.08 15.93 -5.65
N ASN A 111 -15.19 16.67 -5.71
CA ASN A 111 -16.43 16.36 -5.01
C ASN A 111 -16.98 14.97 -5.37
N LYS A 112 -16.87 14.58 -6.64
CA LYS A 112 -17.26 13.24 -7.08
C LYS A 112 -16.40 12.16 -6.41
N LEU A 113 -15.07 12.33 -6.38
CA LEU A 113 -14.17 11.38 -5.73
C LEU A 113 -14.46 11.22 -4.24
N GLU A 114 -14.71 12.32 -3.53
CA GLU A 114 -15.09 12.29 -2.11
C GLU A 114 -16.43 11.56 -1.89
N LYS A 115 -17.44 11.85 -2.73
CA LYS A 115 -18.74 11.20 -2.66
C LYS A 115 -18.66 9.70 -2.92
N ASP A 116 -17.92 9.29 -3.95
CA ASP A 116 -17.68 7.89 -4.29
C ASP A 116 -16.90 7.19 -3.16
N GLY A 117 -15.91 7.86 -2.55
CA GLY A 117 -15.17 7.37 -1.39
C GLY A 117 -16.06 7.14 -0.17
N LEU A 118 -16.93 8.10 0.15
CA LEU A 118 -17.92 7.98 1.24
C LEU A 118 -18.92 6.85 0.99
N GLN A 119 -19.37 6.69 -0.26
CA GLN A 119 -20.25 5.58 -0.64
C GLN A 119 -19.60 4.22 -0.34
N LYS A 120 -18.32 4.04 -0.70
CA LYS A 120 -17.59 2.80 -0.40
C LYS A 120 -17.52 2.51 1.10
N ILE A 121 -17.16 3.52 1.90
CA ILE A 121 -17.12 3.38 3.36
C ILE A 121 -18.51 2.98 3.89
N ARG A 122 -19.58 3.63 3.42
CA ARG A 122 -20.94 3.32 3.84
C ARG A 122 -21.33 1.88 3.47
N LYS A 123 -21.11 1.46 2.22
CA LYS A 123 -21.39 0.09 1.77
C LYS A 123 -20.67 -0.97 2.61
N ARG A 124 -19.42 -0.71 2.98
CA ARG A 124 -18.64 -1.59 3.87
C ARG A 124 -19.18 -1.61 5.29
N LEU A 125 -19.56 -0.46 5.85
CA LEU A 125 -20.21 -0.40 7.16
C LEU A 125 -21.54 -1.14 7.17
N ASP A 126 -22.39 -0.94 6.16
CA ASP A 126 -23.67 -1.64 6.01
C ASP A 126 -23.43 -3.16 5.96
N HIS A 127 -22.43 -3.62 5.20
CA HIS A 127 -22.04 -5.03 5.13
C HIS A 127 -21.59 -5.61 6.49
N LEU A 128 -20.92 -4.82 7.33
CA LEU A 128 -20.52 -5.24 8.69
C LEU A 128 -21.69 -5.21 9.69
N GLN A 129 -22.64 -4.29 9.54
CA GLN A 129 -23.82 -4.19 10.42
C GLN A 129 -24.75 -5.38 10.27
N VAL A 130 -24.81 -5.97 9.07
CA VAL A 130 -25.59 -7.18 8.77
C VAL A 130 -25.22 -8.36 9.69
N LEU A 131 -23.97 -8.44 10.15
CA LEU A 131 -23.51 -9.47 11.09
C LEU A 131 -24.14 -9.38 12.49
N HIS A 132 -24.49 -8.18 12.93
CA HIS A 132 -25.03 -7.96 14.28
C HIS A 132 -26.54 -8.17 14.35
N SER A 133 -27.22 -8.18 13.21
CA SER A 133 -28.68 -8.11 13.10
C SER A 133 -29.31 -9.27 12.33
N GLY A 134 -28.50 -10.15 11.71
CA GLY A 134 -28.97 -11.20 10.82
C GLY A 134 -29.11 -12.58 11.46
N GLY A 135 -30.11 -13.35 11.00
CA GLY A 135 -30.21 -14.80 11.26
C GLY A 135 -29.21 -15.62 10.43
N GLU A 136 -29.30 -16.95 10.54
CA GLU A 136 -28.34 -17.89 9.93
C GLU A 136 -28.20 -17.75 8.40
N GLU A 137 -29.31 -17.57 7.68
CA GLU A 137 -29.30 -17.35 6.22
C GLU A 137 -28.52 -16.08 5.83
N THR A 138 -28.68 -15.02 6.62
CA THR A 138 -27.98 -13.76 6.44
C THR A 138 -26.47 -13.91 6.69
N GLN A 139 -26.09 -14.70 7.70
CA GLN A 139 -24.69 -15.03 7.96
C GLN A 139 -24.07 -15.85 6.82
N LEU A 140 -24.82 -16.79 6.23
CA LEU A 140 -24.35 -17.58 5.09
C LEU A 140 -24.10 -16.69 3.86
N LYS A 141 -25.05 -15.81 3.54
CA LYS A 141 -24.89 -14.80 2.47
C LYS A 141 -23.67 -13.90 2.72
N TRP A 142 -23.48 -13.47 3.97
CA TRP A 142 -22.32 -12.68 4.35
C TRP A 142 -21.00 -13.44 4.13
N LYS A 143 -20.93 -14.71 4.56
CA LYS A 143 -19.75 -15.56 4.37
C LYS A 143 -19.40 -15.73 2.90
N GLN A 144 -20.39 -15.87 2.02
CA GLN A 144 -20.17 -15.94 0.57
C GLN A 144 -19.58 -14.63 0.02
N ILE A 145 -20.17 -13.49 0.35
CA ILE A 145 -19.66 -12.18 -0.09
C ILE A 145 -18.23 -11.95 0.43
N HIS A 146 -17.98 -12.30 1.68
CA HIS A 146 -16.67 -12.18 2.30
C HIS A 146 -15.62 -13.06 1.60
N LEU A 147 -15.98 -14.31 1.28
CA LEU A 147 -15.13 -15.21 0.50
C LEU A 147 -14.83 -14.63 -0.89
N ASP A 148 -15.84 -14.11 -1.59
CA ASP A 148 -15.65 -13.49 -2.90
C ASP A 148 -14.67 -12.31 -2.82
N CYS A 149 -14.75 -11.48 -1.77
CA CYS A 149 -13.78 -10.41 -1.52
C CYS A 149 -12.35 -10.93 -1.34
N ILE A 150 -12.17 -12.00 -0.55
CA ILE A 150 -10.86 -12.66 -0.33
C ILE A 150 -10.31 -13.22 -1.64
N LEU A 151 -11.17 -13.84 -2.45
CA LEU A 151 -10.81 -14.41 -3.74
C LEU A 151 -10.41 -13.34 -4.75
N VAL A 152 -11.15 -12.22 -4.81
CA VAL A 152 -10.79 -11.07 -5.64
C VAL A 152 -9.39 -10.57 -5.28
N GLU A 153 -9.08 -10.38 -4.00
CA GLU A 153 -7.74 -9.98 -3.57
C GLU A 153 -6.68 -11.00 -3.98
N TYR A 154 -6.91 -12.29 -3.72
CA TYR A 154 -5.99 -13.36 -4.07
C TYR A 154 -5.67 -13.37 -5.57
N MET A 155 -6.70 -13.28 -6.40
CA MET A 155 -6.57 -13.24 -7.86
C MET A 155 -5.75 -12.04 -8.32
N ILE A 156 -5.97 -10.85 -7.74
CA ILE A 156 -5.24 -9.64 -8.14
C ILE A 156 -3.75 -9.74 -7.78
N ARG A 157 -3.43 -10.29 -6.60
CA ARG A 157 -2.04 -10.50 -6.20
C ARG A 157 -1.28 -11.49 -7.09
N LEU A 158 -2.00 -12.39 -7.77
CA LEU A 158 -1.47 -13.35 -8.75
C LEU A 158 -1.65 -12.92 -10.22
N ASP A 159 -1.92 -11.64 -10.48
CA ASP A 159 -2.18 -11.07 -11.82
C ASP A 159 -3.40 -11.59 -12.57
N TYR A 160 -4.30 -12.33 -11.92
CA TYR A 160 -5.58 -12.73 -12.50
C TYR A 160 -6.60 -11.58 -12.48
N TYR A 161 -6.18 -10.40 -12.95
CA TYR A 161 -6.92 -9.15 -12.88
C TYR A 161 -8.29 -9.22 -13.56
N ASN A 162 -8.32 -9.70 -14.80
CA ASN A 162 -9.57 -9.78 -15.56
C ASN A 162 -10.58 -10.70 -14.88
N THR A 163 -10.10 -11.78 -14.26
CA THR A 163 -10.94 -12.71 -13.50
C THR A 163 -11.46 -12.06 -12.22
N ALA A 164 -10.60 -11.34 -11.51
CA ALA A 164 -10.97 -10.63 -10.29
C ALA A 164 -12.04 -9.55 -10.54
N VAL A 165 -11.89 -8.77 -11.60
CA VAL A 165 -12.89 -7.76 -12.00
C VAL A 165 -14.23 -8.42 -12.35
N LYS A 166 -14.20 -9.50 -13.13
CA LYS A 166 -15.42 -10.25 -13.49
C LYS A 166 -16.13 -10.81 -12.26
N LEU A 167 -15.39 -11.40 -11.32
CA LEU A 167 -15.95 -11.90 -10.06
C LEU A 167 -16.59 -10.74 -9.25
N ALA A 168 -15.88 -9.60 -9.14
CA ALA A 168 -16.41 -8.44 -8.43
C ALA A 168 -17.70 -7.89 -9.05
N GLU A 169 -17.79 -7.89 -10.39
CA GLU A 169 -18.99 -7.47 -11.13
C GLU A 169 -20.16 -8.45 -10.98
N GLN A 170 -19.89 -9.75 -11.11
CA GLN A 170 -20.92 -10.80 -11.00
C GLN A 170 -21.49 -10.90 -9.59
N SER A 171 -20.65 -10.77 -8.57
CA SER A 171 -21.08 -10.78 -7.16
C SER A 171 -21.59 -9.42 -6.68
N GLY A 172 -21.46 -8.35 -7.48
CA GLY A 172 -21.91 -6.99 -7.10
C GLY A 172 -21.14 -6.39 -5.92
N ILE A 173 -19.85 -6.74 -5.77
CA ILE A 173 -19.02 -6.39 -4.61
C ILE A 173 -17.98 -5.31 -4.91
N GLN A 174 -18.11 -4.55 -6.01
CA GLN A 174 -17.10 -3.59 -6.46
C GLN A 174 -16.77 -2.50 -5.40
N ASP A 175 -17.75 -2.12 -4.56
CA ASP A 175 -17.55 -1.16 -3.46
C ASP A 175 -16.87 -1.79 -2.23
N LEU A 176 -16.83 -3.13 -2.15
CA LEU A 176 -16.24 -3.90 -1.04
C LEU A 176 -14.79 -4.32 -1.30
N VAL A 177 -14.30 -4.19 -2.54
CA VAL A 177 -12.94 -4.61 -2.94
C VAL A 177 -12.08 -3.42 -3.42
N ASP A 178 -10.77 -3.50 -3.21
CA ASP A 178 -9.83 -2.40 -3.46
C ASP A 178 -8.98 -2.58 -4.73
N ILE A 179 -9.61 -3.02 -5.82
CA ILE A 179 -8.95 -3.42 -7.08
C ILE A 179 -7.96 -2.35 -7.60
N ASN A 180 -8.40 -1.08 -7.62
CA ASN A 180 -7.60 0.01 -8.17
C ASN A 180 -6.32 0.31 -7.37
N ILE A 181 -6.32 0.01 -6.07
CA ILE A 181 -5.17 0.25 -5.20
C ILE A 181 -4.05 -0.74 -5.52
N PHE A 182 -4.40 -2.02 -5.68
CA PHE A 182 -3.46 -3.04 -6.15
C PHE A 182 -2.96 -2.76 -7.57
N LEU A 183 -3.82 -2.29 -8.48
CA LEU A 183 -3.39 -1.87 -9.82
C LEU A 183 -2.35 -0.74 -9.79
N GLY A 184 -2.53 0.24 -8.89
CA GLY A 184 -1.57 1.30 -8.67
C GLY A 184 -0.20 0.72 -8.28
N ALA A 185 -0.18 -0.19 -7.32
CA ALA A 185 1.04 -0.86 -6.88
C ALA A 185 1.72 -1.68 -8.00
N ILE A 186 0.95 -2.47 -8.75
CA ILE A 186 1.46 -3.26 -9.88
C ILE A 186 2.12 -2.35 -10.93
N ARG A 187 1.52 -1.20 -11.25
CA ARG A 187 2.11 -0.23 -12.19
C ARG A 187 3.44 0.34 -11.68
N VAL A 188 3.56 0.60 -10.38
CA VAL A 188 4.82 1.05 -9.77
C VAL A 188 5.87 -0.06 -9.86
N ILE A 189 5.52 -1.29 -9.45
CA ILE A 189 6.41 -2.45 -9.49
C ILE A 189 6.92 -2.71 -10.92
N GLN A 190 6.04 -2.61 -11.92
CA GLN A 190 6.43 -2.75 -13.33
C GLN A 190 7.34 -1.63 -13.80
N GLY A 191 7.12 -0.40 -13.34
CA GLY A 191 8.05 0.70 -13.56
C GLY A 191 9.44 0.34 -13.06
N LEU A 192 9.55 -0.09 -11.80
CA LEU A 192 10.82 -0.50 -11.18
C LEU A 192 11.48 -1.67 -11.90
N LYS A 193 10.73 -2.71 -12.28
CA LYS A 193 11.25 -3.84 -13.08
C LYS A 193 11.76 -3.39 -14.46
N ASN A 194 11.15 -2.35 -15.02
CA ASN A 194 11.57 -1.72 -16.28
C ASN A 194 12.63 -0.61 -16.08
N ARG A 195 13.22 -0.50 -14.87
CA ARG A 195 14.23 0.50 -14.49
C ARG A 195 13.75 1.95 -14.56
N ASP A 196 12.46 2.18 -14.30
CA ASP A 196 11.82 3.49 -14.25
C ASP A 196 11.33 3.80 -12.83
N CYS A 197 12.00 4.75 -12.17
CA CYS A 197 11.64 5.22 -10.82
C CYS A 197 10.47 6.22 -10.81
N SER A 198 10.02 6.73 -11.97
CA SER A 198 9.09 7.87 -12.04
C SER A 198 7.79 7.61 -11.27
N LYS A 199 7.20 6.42 -11.46
CA LYS A 199 5.94 6.05 -10.78
C LYS A 199 6.14 5.82 -9.28
N ALA A 200 7.26 5.24 -8.88
CA ALA A 200 7.59 5.01 -7.48
C ALA A 200 7.83 6.34 -6.74
N LEU A 201 8.52 7.29 -7.38
CA LEU A 201 8.73 8.62 -6.83
C LEU A 201 7.44 9.44 -6.76
N ALA A 202 6.57 9.34 -7.77
CA ALA A 202 5.23 9.93 -7.71
C ALA A 202 4.39 9.33 -6.57
N TRP A 203 4.54 8.03 -6.30
CA TRP A 203 3.90 7.41 -5.16
C TRP A 203 4.47 7.90 -3.82
N CYS A 204 5.79 8.13 -3.73
CA CYS A 204 6.42 8.71 -2.55
C CYS A 204 5.92 10.14 -2.26
N THR A 205 5.76 10.98 -3.28
CA THR A 205 5.25 12.35 -3.10
C THR A 205 3.78 12.34 -2.66
N GLU A 206 2.98 11.42 -3.19
CA GLU A 206 1.59 11.23 -2.77
C GLU A 206 1.48 10.82 -1.29
N HIS A 207 2.39 9.96 -0.82
CA HIS A 207 2.38 9.39 0.52
C HIS A 207 3.37 10.05 1.49
N GLU A 208 3.89 11.22 1.13
CA GLU A 208 5.00 11.89 1.82
C GLU A 208 4.73 12.07 3.32
N LEU A 209 3.51 12.42 3.72
CA LEU A 209 3.16 12.61 5.14
C LEU A 209 3.23 11.30 5.94
N TYR A 210 2.84 10.18 5.34
CA TYR A 210 2.96 8.87 5.98
C TYR A 210 4.43 8.50 6.11
N LEU A 211 5.17 8.63 5.00
CA LEU A 211 6.59 8.34 4.94
C LEU A 211 7.36 9.24 5.93
N LYS A 212 7.00 10.52 6.08
CA LYS A 212 7.59 11.45 7.08
C LYS A 212 7.13 11.22 8.52
N ARG A 213 5.92 10.72 8.77
CA ARG A 213 5.50 10.31 10.13
C ARG A 213 6.31 9.11 10.61
N SER A 214 6.61 8.17 9.70
CA SER A 214 7.63 7.14 9.98
C SER A 214 9.03 7.76 10.23
N GLN A 215 9.28 9.00 9.78
CA GLN A 215 10.52 9.77 10.02
C GLN A 215 10.55 10.57 11.35
N GLY A 216 9.55 10.42 12.23
CA GLY A 216 9.73 10.58 13.68
C GLY A 216 8.96 11.69 14.39
N ARG A 217 8.48 11.36 15.60
CA ARG A 217 8.64 12.11 16.86
C ARG A 217 8.07 11.25 18.00
N ARG A 218 8.92 10.75 18.92
CA ARG A 218 8.49 10.34 20.26
C ARG A 218 7.84 11.54 20.95
N ARG A 219 6.53 11.74 20.77
CA ARG A 219 5.77 12.61 21.67
C ARG A 219 5.64 11.87 22.99
N LYS A 220 6.53 12.17 23.94
CA LYS A 220 6.21 12.03 25.37
C LYS A 220 5.08 13.03 25.68
N LYS A 221 3.85 12.77 25.22
CA LYS A 221 2.67 13.46 25.72
C LYS A 221 2.01 12.54 26.73
N LYS A 222 2.25 12.87 28.01
CA LYS A 222 1.40 12.48 29.12
C LYS A 222 0.08 13.22 28.93
N LEU A 223 -0.83 12.68 28.13
CA LEU A 223 -2.21 13.13 28.05
C LEU A 223 -3.07 12.03 28.65
N HIS A 224 -3.61 12.28 29.83
CA HIS A 224 -4.76 11.55 30.34
C HIS A 224 -5.98 12.06 29.59
N VAL A 225 -6.27 11.45 28.45
CA VAL A 225 -7.62 11.40 27.89
C VAL A 225 -7.81 9.96 27.46
N THR A 226 -8.92 9.38 27.89
CA THR A 226 -9.41 8.04 27.57
C THR A 226 -9.64 7.92 26.06
N GLU A 227 -8.58 7.64 25.32
CA GLU A 227 -8.61 7.29 23.90
C GLU A 227 -8.83 5.78 23.76
N PHE A 228 -9.75 5.45 22.86
CA PHE A 228 -9.96 4.11 22.30
C PHE A 228 -8.63 3.43 22.01
N GLN A 229 -8.29 2.48 22.86
CA GLN A 229 -7.06 1.73 22.83
C GLN A 229 -7.16 0.71 21.68
N GLN A 230 -6.68 1.07 20.49
CA GLN A 230 -6.49 0.10 19.40
C GLN A 230 -5.12 -0.58 19.54
N PRO A 231 -5.03 -1.87 19.91
CA PRO A 231 -3.78 -2.52 20.26
C PRO A 231 -3.10 -3.28 19.11
N TYR A 232 -3.63 -3.29 17.87
CA TYR A 232 -3.16 -4.24 16.87
C TYR A 232 -2.27 -3.63 15.78
N ILE A 233 -1.07 -4.23 15.72
CA ILE A 233 0.08 -4.03 14.83
C ILE A 233 0.86 -2.73 15.00
N ARG A 234 1.56 -2.63 16.14
CA ARG A 234 2.70 -1.72 16.33
C ARG A 234 3.90 -2.23 15.52
N PHE A 235 3.91 -2.05 14.20
CA PHE A 235 5.13 -2.19 13.43
C PHE A 235 6.14 -1.15 13.94
N HIS A 236 7.34 -1.59 14.31
CA HIS A 236 8.41 -0.70 14.73
C HIS A 236 8.60 0.39 13.66
N GLU A 237 8.50 1.66 14.08
CA GLU A 237 8.69 2.87 13.27
C GLU A 237 10.14 2.96 12.77
N THR A 238 10.51 2.09 11.83
CA THR A 238 11.72 2.26 11.02
C THR A 238 11.41 3.27 9.93
N GLN A 239 12.18 4.36 9.93
CA GLN A 239 12.05 5.46 9.00
C GLN A 239 12.15 4.96 7.56
N SER A 240 11.14 5.23 6.73
CA SER A 240 11.22 4.87 5.31
C SER A 240 12.32 5.68 4.63
N ASN A 241 13.28 4.96 4.03
CA ASN A 241 14.33 5.49 3.16
C ASN A 241 14.03 5.27 1.68
N LEU A 242 12.81 4.80 1.33
CA LEU A 242 12.43 4.44 -0.04
C LEU A 242 12.70 5.56 -1.05
N GLU A 243 12.27 6.80 -0.74
CA GLU A 243 12.50 7.94 -1.63
C GLU A 243 13.99 8.19 -1.84
N PHE A 244 14.80 8.11 -0.79
CA PHE A 244 16.25 8.24 -0.88
C PHE A 244 16.85 7.14 -1.78
N THR A 245 16.45 5.87 -1.57
CA THR A 245 16.97 4.74 -2.35
C THR A 245 16.62 4.87 -3.84
N LEU A 246 15.40 5.34 -4.16
CA LEU A 246 14.94 5.60 -5.53
C LEU A 246 15.70 6.75 -6.19
N ARG A 247 15.88 7.87 -5.48
CA ARG A 247 16.65 9.04 -5.96
C ARG A 247 18.12 8.68 -6.17
N ALA A 248 18.71 7.89 -5.28
CA ALA A 248 20.05 7.34 -5.45
C ALA A 248 20.13 6.44 -6.69
N GLN A 249 19.09 5.65 -6.98
CA GLN A 249 19.04 4.81 -8.17
C GLN A 249 18.98 5.64 -9.47
N GLU A 250 18.14 6.67 -9.55
CA GLU A 250 18.10 7.57 -10.72
C GLU A 250 19.47 8.23 -10.95
N PHE A 251 20.14 8.66 -9.89
CA PHE A 251 21.49 9.19 -9.97
C PHE A 251 22.48 8.15 -10.53
N ILE A 252 22.44 6.90 -10.04
CA ILE A 252 23.32 5.83 -10.53
C ILE A 252 23.11 5.60 -12.04
N GLU A 253 21.86 5.61 -12.51
CA GLU A 253 21.56 5.44 -13.94
C GLU A 253 22.05 6.65 -14.78
N LEU A 254 21.98 7.89 -14.28
CA LEU A 254 22.57 9.05 -14.95
C LEU A 254 24.09 8.92 -15.10
N VAL A 255 24.77 8.47 -14.05
CA VAL A 255 26.22 8.23 -14.10
C VAL A 255 26.56 7.08 -15.05
N ARG A 256 25.73 6.04 -15.10
CA ARG A 256 25.88 4.89 -16.02
C ARG A 256 25.73 5.30 -17.49
N GLN A 257 24.90 6.29 -17.78
CA GLN A 257 24.71 6.87 -19.12
C GLN A 257 25.78 7.91 -19.49
N ASP A 258 26.79 8.12 -18.63
CA ASP A 258 27.85 9.14 -18.76
C ASP A 258 27.34 10.59 -18.78
N HIS A 259 26.11 10.83 -18.33
CA HIS A 259 25.51 12.16 -18.16
C HIS A 259 25.95 12.80 -16.82
N ARG A 260 27.26 13.01 -16.66
CA ARG A 260 27.86 13.39 -15.34
C ARG A 260 27.46 14.77 -14.84
N ILE A 261 27.29 15.74 -15.74
CA ILE A 261 26.87 17.10 -15.37
C ILE A 261 25.44 17.06 -14.82
N ASP A 262 24.54 16.39 -15.54
CA ASP A 262 23.15 16.20 -15.11
C ASP A 262 23.07 15.44 -13.78
N ALA A 263 23.95 14.45 -13.57
CA ALA A 263 24.04 13.72 -12.31
C ALA A 263 24.45 14.63 -11.13
N LEU A 264 25.39 15.56 -11.33
CA LEU A 264 25.80 16.53 -10.30
C LEU A 264 24.67 17.51 -9.97
N ASP A 265 23.99 18.03 -10.99
CA ASP A 265 22.83 18.92 -10.80
C ASP A 265 21.69 18.19 -10.08
N TYR A 266 21.42 16.94 -10.46
CA TYR A 266 20.44 16.09 -9.80
C TYR A 266 20.78 15.83 -8.33
N LEU A 267 22.05 15.52 -8.04
CA LEU A 267 22.52 15.28 -6.68
C LEU A 267 22.33 16.53 -5.80
N GLN A 268 22.70 17.70 -6.32
CA GLN A 268 22.52 18.95 -5.59
C GLN A 268 21.04 19.26 -5.34
N LYS A 269 20.18 18.96 -6.30
CA LYS A 269 18.75 19.25 -6.23
C LYS A 269 17.97 18.32 -5.30
N TYR A 270 18.23 17.02 -5.35
CA TYR A 270 17.38 16.02 -4.68
C TYR A 270 18.07 15.28 -3.52
N LEU A 271 19.39 15.10 -3.55
CA LEU A 271 20.11 14.29 -2.56
C LEU A 271 20.80 15.11 -1.45
N SER A 272 21.03 16.41 -1.69
CA SER A 272 21.73 17.31 -0.76
C SER A 272 21.03 17.43 0.61
N SER A 273 19.69 17.44 0.64
CA SER A 273 18.91 17.51 1.88
C SER A 273 19.11 16.30 2.80
N TRP A 274 19.62 15.20 2.26
CA TRP A 274 19.85 13.95 2.98
C TRP A 274 21.30 13.71 3.37
N ALA A 275 22.21 14.64 3.05
CA ALA A 275 23.65 14.56 3.34
C ALA A 275 23.97 14.31 4.83
N VAL A 276 23.15 14.87 5.74
CA VAL A 276 23.32 14.67 7.18
C VAL A 276 22.87 13.28 7.62
N LYS A 277 21.80 12.74 7.01
CA LYS A 277 21.12 11.52 7.45
C LYS A 277 21.73 10.25 6.86
N TYR A 278 22.08 10.27 5.58
CA TYR A 278 22.58 9.11 4.83
C TYR A 278 24.00 9.35 4.32
N LYS A 279 24.87 9.93 5.17
CA LYS A 279 26.23 10.35 4.79
C LYS A 279 27.06 9.23 4.16
N ALA A 280 27.06 8.03 4.77
CA ALA A 280 27.83 6.89 4.29
C ALA A 280 27.34 6.41 2.91
N ASP A 281 26.02 6.25 2.77
CA ASP A 281 25.40 5.82 1.50
C ASP A 281 25.63 6.86 0.39
N LEU A 282 25.52 8.16 0.71
CA LEU A 282 25.80 9.23 -0.25
C LEU A 282 27.27 9.29 -0.65
N GLN A 283 28.20 9.03 0.25
CA GLN A 283 29.62 8.93 -0.08
C GLN A 283 29.90 7.76 -1.04
N GLN A 284 29.24 6.61 -0.82
CA GLN A 284 29.34 5.47 -1.72
C GLN A 284 28.76 5.78 -3.11
N VAL A 285 27.59 6.45 -3.17
CA VAL A 285 26.97 6.86 -4.43
C VAL A 285 27.82 7.91 -5.16
N MET A 286 28.39 8.89 -4.45
CA MET A 286 29.31 9.87 -5.02
C MET A 286 30.62 9.24 -5.53
N LEU A 287 31.11 8.19 -4.89
CA LEU A 287 32.33 7.50 -5.31
C LEU A 287 32.19 6.93 -6.74
N ILE A 288 30.97 6.58 -7.17
CA ILE A 288 30.67 6.12 -8.53
C ILE A 288 31.03 7.18 -9.59
N LEU A 289 30.94 8.47 -9.27
CA LEU A 289 31.38 9.56 -10.19
C LEU A 289 32.92 9.60 -10.36
N ALA A 290 33.67 9.18 -9.35
CA ALA A 290 35.13 9.25 -9.35
C ALA A 290 35.75 8.13 -10.20
N PHE A 291 35.06 6.99 -10.34
CA PHE A 291 35.51 5.88 -11.17
C PHE A 291 35.16 6.12 -12.65
N LYS A 292 36.19 6.38 -13.46
CA LYS A 292 36.02 6.73 -14.88
C LYS A 292 35.71 5.52 -15.77
N ASN A 293 36.19 4.33 -15.40
CA ASN A 293 35.94 3.05 -16.07
C ASN A 293 35.52 2.01 -15.01
N PHE A 294 34.32 1.43 -15.16
CA PHE A 294 33.77 0.42 -14.25
C PHE A 294 34.45 -0.96 -14.36
N SER A 295 35.54 -1.08 -15.11
CA SER A 295 36.21 -2.34 -15.43
C SER A 295 37.19 -2.84 -14.37
N ASP A 296 37.64 -1.98 -13.43
CA ASP A 296 38.86 -2.28 -12.65
C ASP A 296 38.63 -2.49 -11.14
N SER A 297 37.39 -2.49 -10.64
CA SER A 297 37.12 -2.85 -9.24
C SER A 297 35.85 -3.68 -9.06
N ASN A 298 36.01 -4.88 -8.50
CA ASN A 298 34.93 -5.85 -8.27
C ASN A 298 33.86 -5.30 -7.28
N ASP A 299 34.25 -4.36 -6.42
CA ASP A 299 33.39 -3.78 -5.38
C ASP A 299 32.41 -2.72 -5.93
N CYS A 300 32.78 -1.98 -6.98
CA CYS A 300 31.87 -1.03 -7.65
C CYS A 300 30.80 -1.75 -8.49
N MET A 301 31.15 -2.91 -9.04
CA MET A 301 30.24 -3.75 -9.82
C MET A 301 29.10 -4.36 -8.98
N MET A 302 29.36 -4.64 -7.69
CA MET A 302 28.32 -5.09 -6.73
C MET A 302 27.31 -3.98 -6.40
N LEU A 303 27.71 -2.71 -6.37
CA LEU A 303 26.82 -1.56 -6.17
C LEU A 303 25.96 -1.22 -7.42
N LEU A 304 26.39 -1.68 -8.60
CA LEU A 304 25.70 -1.55 -9.90
C LEU A 304 24.85 -2.79 -10.26
N ALA A 305 24.70 -3.73 -9.33
CA ALA A 305 24.09 -5.02 -9.57
C ALA A 305 22.59 -4.89 -9.90
N LEU A 306 22.12 -5.75 -10.83
CA LEU A 306 20.71 -5.88 -11.23
C LEU A 306 19.79 -6.13 -10.02
N LYS A 307 20.30 -6.79 -8.98
CA LYS A 307 19.59 -7.14 -7.74
C LYS A 307 19.01 -5.92 -6.99
N ARG A 308 19.58 -4.73 -7.17
CA ARG A 308 19.10 -3.51 -6.50
C ARG A 308 17.70 -3.10 -6.95
N TRP A 309 17.31 -3.42 -8.18
CA TRP A 309 15.94 -3.18 -8.66
C TRP A 309 14.94 -4.11 -7.99
N ASP A 310 15.32 -5.36 -7.72
CA ASP A 310 14.50 -6.29 -6.95
C ASP A 310 14.35 -5.82 -5.49
N ASP A 311 15.45 -5.38 -4.86
CA ASP A 311 15.41 -4.80 -3.51
C ASP A 311 14.51 -3.54 -3.45
N LEU A 312 14.48 -2.72 -4.49
CA LEU A 312 13.59 -1.55 -4.60
C LEU A 312 12.12 -1.97 -4.73
N VAL A 313 11.84 -3.02 -5.50
CA VAL A 313 10.51 -3.61 -5.63
C VAL A 313 10.04 -4.14 -4.28
N ASP A 314 10.89 -4.83 -3.53
CA ASP A 314 10.58 -5.36 -2.21
C ASP A 314 10.37 -4.25 -1.18
N GLN A 315 11.26 -3.24 -1.16
CA GLN A 315 11.09 -2.06 -0.31
C GLN A 315 9.77 -1.34 -0.60
N PHE A 316 9.46 -1.09 -1.87
CA PHE A 316 8.17 -0.48 -2.25
C PHE A 316 6.99 -1.34 -1.79
N THR A 317 7.05 -2.66 -2.02
CA THR A 317 5.98 -3.60 -1.66
C THR A 317 5.72 -3.60 -0.16
N LEU A 318 6.78 -3.59 0.65
CA LEU A 318 6.68 -3.49 2.11
C LEU A 318 6.06 -2.17 2.57
N GLU A 319 6.48 -1.04 1.98
CA GLU A 319 5.92 0.28 2.32
C GLU A 319 4.44 0.38 1.90
N PHE A 320 4.09 -0.12 0.73
CA PHE A 320 2.71 -0.23 0.25
C PHE A 320 1.84 -1.05 1.22
N ILE A 321 2.33 -2.23 1.63
CA ILE A 321 1.67 -3.09 2.60
C ILE A 321 1.41 -2.35 3.92
N LYS A 322 2.42 -1.66 4.46
CA LYS A 322 2.32 -0.91 5.71
C LYS A 322 1.28 0.22 5.63
N ILE A 323 1.32 1.02 4.55
CA ILE A 323 0.41 2.15 4.36
C ILE A 323 -1.03 1.69 4.38
N TYR A 324 -1.36 0.66 3.62
CA TYR A 324 -2.74 0.22 3.47
C TYR A 324 -3.18 -0.82 4.50
N GLY A 325 -2.26 -1.34 5.32
CA GLY A 325 -2.56 -2.41 6.29
C GLY A 325 -2.91 -3.73 5.60
N ILE A 326 -2.33 -3.95 4.42
CA ILE A 326 -2.52 -5.13 3.58
C ILE A 326 -1.68 -6.27 4.19
N THR A 327 -2.14 -7.50 4.11
CA THR A 327 -1.34 -8.63 4.62
C THR A 327 -0.18 -8.96 3.67
N VAL A 328 0.95 -9.46 4.21
CA VAL A 328 2.13 -9.83 3.39
C VAL A 328 1.78 -10.96 2.43
N LYS A 329 1.17 -12.03 2.95
CA LYS A 329 0.57 -13.09 2.12
C LYS A 329 -0.90 -12.77 1.84
N PRO A 330 -1.47 -13.23 0.73
CA PRO A 330 -2.91 -13.14 0.51
C PRO A 330 -3.72 -13.73 1.67
N LEU A 331 -4.83 -13.09 2.01
CA LEU A 331 -5.71 -13.53 3.10
C LEU A 331 -6.17 -14.98 2.97
N LEU A 332 -6.47 -15.42 1.74
CA LEU A 332 -6.85 -16.82 1.46
C LEU A 332 -5.84 -17.82 2.05
N ILE A 333 -4.54 -17.51 1.99
CA ILE A 333 -3.49 -18.37 2.52
C ILE A 333 -3.56 -18.43 4.04
N TYR A 334 -3.81 -17.31 4.73
CA TYR A 334 -3.97 -17.29 6.18
C TYR A 334 -5.19 -18.09 6.63
N TYR A 335 -6.34 -17.94 5.97
CA TYR A 335 -7.53 -18.74 6.28
C TYR A 335 -7.32 -20.22 6.02
N LEU A 336 -6.68 -20.57 4.91
CA LEU A 336 -6.36 -21.95 4.59
C LEU A 336 -5.42 -22.55 5.63
N GLN A 337 -4.37 -21.83 6.02
CA GLN A 337 -3.43 -22.27 7.06
C GLN A 337 -4.10 -22.40 8.42
N ALA A 338 -4.97 -21.47 8.81
CA ALA A 338 -5.72 -21.55 10.06
C ALA A 338 -6.67 -22.76 10.08
N GLY A 339 -7.41 -22.98 8.99
CA GLY A 339 -8.30 -24.13 8.82
C GLY A 339 -7.53 -25.45 8.85
N LEU A 340 -6.43 -25.56 8.09
CA LEU A 340 -5.57 -26.75 8.11
C LEU A 340 -4.95 -26.99 9.48
N SER A 341 -4.52 -25.96 10.21
CA SER A 341 -3.98 -26.13 11.57
C SER A 341 -5.04 -26.64 12.54
N GLY A 342 -6.28 -26.15 12.43
CA GLY A 342 -7.40 -26.61 13.28
C GLY A 342 -7.81 -28.06 12.99
N LEU A 343 -7.69 -28.51 11.74
CA LEU A 343 -7.98 -29.89 11.34
C LEU A 343 -6.80 -30.85 11.58
N LYS A 344 -5.56 -30.34 11.62
CA LYS A 344 -4.35 -31.16 11.71
C LYS A 344 -4.21 -31.79 13.08
N THR A 345 -4.59 -33.06 13.20
CA THR A 345 -4.33 -33.90 14.38
C THR A 345 -3.16 -34.85 14.13
N SER A 346 -2.60 -35.44 15.19
CA SER A 346 -1.52 -36.43 15.08
C SER A 346 -1.94 -37.67 14.26
N ALA A 347 -3.21 -38.07 14.34
CA ALA A 347 -3.76 -39.21 13.61
C ALA A 347 -3.86 -38.99 12.09
N CYS A 348 -4.08 -37.74 11.65
CA CYS A 348 -4.24 -37.39 10.22
C CYS A 348 -2.98 -37.63 9.37
N MET A 349 -1.80 -37.73 10.00
CA MET A 349 -0.51 -37.92 9.32
C MET A 349 -0.05 -39.39 9.30
N GLU A 350 -0.85 -40.31 9.83
CA GLU A 350 -0.57 -41.74 9.82
C GLU A 350 -0.96 -42.40 8.49
N LYS A 351 -0.38 -43.58 8.21
CA LYS A 351 -0.62 -44.32 6.95
C LYS A 351 -2.07 -44.82 6.78
N ASN A 352 -2.87 -44.81 7.85
CA ASN A 352 -4.26 -45.28 7.87
C ASN A 352 -5.29 -44.13 7.98
N CYS A 353 -5.00 -43.00 7.34
CA CYS A 353 -5.91 -41.85 7.28
C CYS A 353 -7.20 -42.22 6.50
N PRO A 354 -8.41 -41.95 7.02
CA PRO A 354 -9.67 -42.23 6.33
C PRO A 354 -9.75 -41.52 4.96
N ILE A 355 -10.42 -42.12 3.97
CA ILE A 355 -10.61 -41.50 2.64
C ILE A 355 -11.42 -40.19 2.74
N GLU A 356 -12.28 -40.08 3.75
CA GLU A 356 -13.11 -38.89 4.02
C GLU A 356 -12.32 -37.76 4.70
N ASP A 357 -11.11 -38.03 5.20
CA ASP A 357 -10.26 -37.01 5.81
C ASP A 357 -9.60 -36.14 4.73
N PRO A 358 -9.69 -34.80 4.80
CA PRO A 358 -8.97 -33.91 3.89
C PRO A 358 -7.46 -34.20 3.77
N PHE A 359 -6.82 -34.70 4.83
CA PHE A 359 -5.42 -35.08 4.85
C PHE A 359 -5.11 -36.38 4.10
N TYR A 360 -6.11 -37.11 3.61
CA TYR A 360 -5.88 -38.22 2.69
C TYR A 360 -5.13 -37.75 1.44
N GLN A 361 -5.42 -36.54 0.94
CA GLN A 361 -4.75 -35.96 -0.22
C GLN A 361 -3.32 -35.51 0.12
N ASP A 362 -2.35 -35.93 -0.72
CA ASP A 362 -0.94 -35.59 -0.56
C ASP A 362 -0.68 -34.08 -0.60
N ASP A 363 -1.40 -33.34 -1.44
CA ASP A 363 -1.18 -31.90 -1.58
C ASP A 363 -1.65 -31.11 -0.35
N ILE A 364 -2.73 -31.55 0.30
CA ILE A 364 -3.20 -30.99 1.57
C ILE A 364 -2.17 -31.29 2.68
N ARG A 365 -1.60 -32.50 2.71
CA ARG A 365 -0.51 -32.85 3.64
C ARG A 365 0.75 -32.00 3.43
N LYS A 366 1.16 -31.76 2.18
CA LYS A 366 2.30 -30.87 1.86
C LYS A 366 2.06 -29.45 2.36
N LEU A 367 0.86 -28.90 2.11
CA LEU A 367 0.46 -27.57 2.55
C LEU A 367 0.44 -27.45 4.08
N ALA A 368 0.02 -28.50 4.78
CA ALA A 368 -0.09 -28.51 6.23
C ALA A 368 1.16 -28.95 6.98
N TYR A 369 2.17 -29.50 6.29
CA TYR A 369 3.42 -29.96 6.88
C TYR A 369 4.09 -28.94 7.82
N PRO A 370 4.29 -27.65 7.43
CA PRO A 370 4.95 -26.66 8.28
C PRO A 370 4.08 -26.10 9.43
N LEU A 371 2.80 -26.49 9.51
CA LEU A 371 1.83 -25.94 10.48
C LEU A 371 1.86 -26.67 11.83
N PRO A 372 1.49 -26.02 12.94
CA PRO A 372 1.36 -26.70 14.23
C PRO A 372 0.25 -27.76 14.21
N PHE A 373 0.37 -28.78 15.06
CA PHE A 373 -0.73 -29.70 15.35
C PHE A 373 -1.73 -29.05 16.29
N ASN A 374 -3.02 -29.35 16.09
CA ASN A 374 -4.05 -29.05 17.08
C ASN A 374 -3.87 -29.99 18.28
N GLY A 375 -3.86 -29.40 19.49
CA GLY A 375 -3.53 -30.09 20.75
C GLY A 375 -4.68 -30.89 21.35
#